data_AF-A0A8H7SFS1-F1
#
_entry.id   AF-A0A8H7SFS1-F1
#
_cell.length_a   1.000
_cell.length_b   1.000
_cell.length_c   1.000
_cell.angle_alpha   90.00
_cell.angle_beta   90.00
_cell.angle_gamma   90.00
#
_symmetry.space_group_name_H-M   'P 1'
#
loop_
_entity.id
_entity.type
_entity.pdbx_description
1 polymer ?
#
loop_
_entity_poly.entity_id
_entity_poly.type
_entity_poly.pdbx_seq_one_letter_code
_entity_poly.pdbx_strand_id
1 'polypeptide(L)'
;MQCKCTPAYYVIHRFGFGIFEVGDMLASCPNCNSYGTPLTTGLWECYYRVFGVKQDGTRYKSDWIRVGPEDEYKYYKPSGQIYWRRLGIEARPLTVSTSDPCIICLENLGYDITTLSCSHQFHKSCIDSWKLNCPICRADMT
;
A
#
# COMPACT_ATOMS: atom_id res chain seq x y z
N MET A 1 -15.38 -18.21 8.44
CA MET A 1 -14.60 -17.98 9.67
C MET A 1 -14.75 -19.20 10.58
N GLN A 2 -13.72 -20.04 10.71
CA GLN A 2 -13.65 -21.11 11.74
C GLN A 2 -12.32 -21.03 12.54
N CYS A 3 -11.63 -19.89 12.47
CA CYS A 3 -10.39 -19.65 13.21
C CYS A 3 -10.70 -19.30 14.67
N LYS A 4 -10.23 -20.11 15.63
CA LYS A 4 -10.32 -19.82 17.08
C LYS A 4 -9.11 -19.04 17.64
N CYS A 5 -8.07 -18.81 16.83
CA CYS A 5 -6.82 -18.22 17.30
C CYS A 5 -6.89 -16.73 17.62
N THR A 6 -7.80 -16.00 16.97
CA THR A 6 -7.95 -14.55 17.17
C THR A 6 -9.43 -14.17 17.19
N PRO A 7 -10.18 -14.51 18.26
CA PRO A 7 -11.62 -14.25 18.33
C PRO A 7 -11.97 -12.74 18.43
N ALA A 8 -11.00 -11.90 18.84
CA ALA A 8 -11.17 -10.45 18.97
C ALA A 8 -10.45 -9.64 17.86
N TYR A 9 -9.51 -10.24 17.15
CA TYR A 9 -8.67 -9.54 16.18
C TYR A 9 -8.76 -10.21 14.81
N TYR A 10 -9.11 -9.40 13.82
CA TYR A 10 -9.14 -9.78 12.42
C TYR A 10 -7.78 -10.33 12.00
N VAL A 11 -7.79 -11.45 11.26
CA VAL A 11 -6.59 -12.20 10.86
C VAL A 11 -5.54 -11.24 10.28
N ILE A 12 -4.38 -11.16 10.94
CA ILE A 12 -3.22 -10.42 10.43
C ILE A 12 -2.59 -11.30 9.34
N HIS A 13 -2.95 -11.07 8.09
CA HIS A 13 -2.32 -11.69 6.93
C HIS A 13 -1.21 -10.78 6.40
N ARG A 14 0.02 -11.29 6.30
CA ARG A 14 1.15 -10.55 5.72
C ARG A 14 1.06 -10.63 4.19
N PHE A 15 0.30 -9.72 3.58
CA PHE A 15 0.12 -9.69 2.12
C PHE A 15 1.29 -9.02 1.37
N GLY A 16 2.29 -8.50 2.09
CA GLY A 16 3.33 -7.66 1.49
C GLY A 16 2.78 -6.28 1.08
N PHE A 17 3.59 -5.52 0.35
CA PHE A 17 3.21 -4.21 -0.18
C PHE A 17 2.60 -4.35 -1.58
N GLY A 18 1.69 -3.43 -1.94
CA GLY A 18 0.99 -3.48 -3.22
C GLY A 18 -0.46 -3.04 -3.13
N ILE A 19 -1.22 -3.35 -4.19
CA ILE A 19 -2.65 -3.07 -4.31
C ILE A 19 -3.44 -4.33 -3.97
N PHE A 20 -4.46 -4.20 -3.13
CA PHE A 20 -5.39 -5.29 -2.84
C PHE A 20 -6.83 -4.79 -2.67
N GLU A 21 -7.81 -5.63 -3.05
CA GLU A 21 -9.24 -5.39 -2.87
C GLU A 21 -9.78 -6.10 -1.62
N VAL A 22 -10.40 -5.34 -0.73
CA VAL A 22 -10.92 -5.83 0.57
C VAL A 22 -12.29 -6.49 0.35
N GLY A 23 -12.30 -7.78 0.04
CA GLY A 23 -13.53 -8.56 -0.13
C GLY A 23 -13.36 -9.86 -0.92
N ASP A 24 -12.45 -9.87 -1.89
CA ASP A 24 -12.24 -11.01 -2.81
C ASP A 24 -11.05 -11.90 -2.41
N MET A 25 -10.48 -11.69 -1.21
CA MET A 25 -9.27 -12.39 -0.77
C MET A 25 -9.58 -13.47 0.28
N LEU A 26 -9.10 -14.68 0.03
CA LEU A 26 -9.03 -15.73 1.05
C LEU A 26 -7.74 -15.55 1.85
N ALA A 27 -7.84 -15.20 3.12
CA ALA A 27 -6.71 -15.11 4.03
C ALA A 27 -6.60 -16.40 4.87
N SER A 28 -5.37 -16.89 5.08
CA SER A 28 -5.07 -18.00 5.99
C SER A 28 -4.54 -17.50 7.33
N CYS A 29 -5.01 -18.09 8.43
CA CYS A 29 -4.46 -17.82 9.76
C CYS A 29 -3.06 -18.44 9.90
N PRO A 30 -2.01 -17.68 10.30
CA PRO A 30 -0.65 -18.23 10.42
C PRO A 30 -0.50 -19.22 11.59
N ASN A 31 -1.44 -19.27 12.53
CA ASN A 31 -1.36 -20.11 13.73
C ASN A 31 -2.13 -21.45 13.60
N CYS A 32 -3.22 -21.48 12.82
CA CYS A 32 -4.03 -22.70 12.64
C CYS A 32 -4.33 -23.06 11.18
N ASN A 33 -3.83 -22.28 10.24
CA ASN A 33 -4.00 -22.47 8.79
C ASN A 33 -5.45 -22.47 8.28
N SER A 34 -6.43 -22.12 9.12
CA SER A 34 -7.81 -21.98 8.68
C SER A 34 -7.99 -20.77 7.77
N TYR A 35 -8.90 -20.90 6.80
CA TYR A 35 -9.19 -19.87 5.80
C TYR A 35 -10.41 -19.02 6.19
N GLY A 36 -10.39 -17.75 5.80
CA GLY A 36 -11.53 -16.86 5.93
C GLY A 36 -11.37 -15.59 5.11
N THR A 37 -12.49 -14.90 4.88
CA THR A 37 -12.50 -13.56 4.30
C THR A 37 -12.00 -12.57 5.37
N PRO A 38 -10.93 -11.81 5.12
CA PRO A 38 -10.46 -10.79 6.04
C PRO A 38 -11.51 -9.69 6.17
N LEU A 39 -11.83 -9.25 7.40
CA LEU A 39 -12.81 -8.17 7.62
C LEU A 39 -12.21 -6.78 7.36
N THR A 40 -10.92 -6.63 7.63
CA THR A 40 -10.18 -5.38 7.49
C THR A 40 -8.69 -5.70 7.36
N THR A 41 -7.90 -4.70 6.98
CA THR A 41 -6.45 -4.79 6.85
C THR A 41 -5.76 -4.02 7.96
N GLY A 42 -4.83 -4.68 8.64
CA GLY A 42 -3.92 -4.04 9.58
C GLY A 42 -2.74 -3.43 8.82
N LEU A 43 -2.51 -2.14 9.04
CA LEU A 43 -1.45 -1.36 8.41
C LEU A 43 -0.43 -1.00 9.49
N TRP A 44 0.83 -1.36 9.24
CA TRP A 44 1.94 -1.20 10.17
C TRP A 44 3.22 -0.91 9.42
N GLU A 45 4.02 0.04 9.92
CA GLU A 45 5.29 0.46 9.33
C GLU A 45 5.21 0.67 7.81
N CYS A 46 4.20 1.43 7.37
CA CYS A 46 3.93 1.66 5.96
C CYS A 46 3.34 3.05 5.68
N TYR A 47 3.46 3.48 4.43
CA TYR A 47 2.53 4.45 3.85
C TYR A 47 1.38 3.70 3.21
N TYR A 48 0.15 4.18 3.39
CA TYR A 48 -1.00 3.64 2.69
C TYR A 48 -1.93 4.73 2.17
N ARG A 49 -2.71 4.39 1.14
CA ARG A 49 -3.83 5.20 0.68
C ARG A 49 -4.99 4.32 0.27
N VAL A 50 -6.19 4.89 0.36
CA VAL A 50 -7.43 4.23 -0.10
C VAL A 50 -7.88 4.85 -1.41
N PHE A 51 -8.37 4.02 -2.33
CA PHE A 51 -8.92 4.47 -3.58
C PHE A 51 -10.03 3.54 -4.06
N GLY A 52 -10.83 4.00 -5.02
CA GLY A 52 -11.85 3.15 -5.61
C GLY A 52 -13.03 3.90 -6.18
N VAL A 53 -14.16 3.19 -6.27
CA VAL A 53 -15.43 3.69 -6.80
C VAL A 53 -16.51 3.48 -5.74
N LYS A 54 -17.20 4.56 -5.37
CA LYS A 54 -18.35 4.54 -4.47
C LYS A 54 -19.58 3.91 -5.16
N GLN A 55 -20.61 3.56 -4.39
CA GLN A 55 -21.85 2.98 -4.94
C GLN A 55 -22.56 3.88 -5.95
N ASP A 56 -22.48 5.20 -5.76
CA ASP A 56 -23.02 6.21 -6.68
C ASP A 56 -22.17 6.38 -7.97
N GLY A 57 -21.04 5.68 -8.08
CA GLY A 57 -20.11 5.77 -9.20
C GLY A 57 -18.99 6.80 -9.02
N THR A 58 -19.00 7.59 -7.96
CA THR A 58 -17.96 8.58 -7.67
C THR A 58 -16.61 7.91 -7.46
N ARG A 59 -15.58 8.38 -8.16
CA ARG A 59 -14.20 7.94 -7.93
C ARG A 59 -13.61 8.70 -6.74
N TYR A 60 -12.89 8.00 -5.88
CA TYR A 60 -12.21 8.60 -4.74
C TYR A 60 -10.78 8.06 -4.63
N LYS A 61 -9.89 8.91 -4.17
CA LYS A 61 -8.51 8.58 -3.83
C LYS A 61 -8.06 9.49 -2.70
N SER A 62 -7.57 8.93 -1.60
CA SER A 62 -6.98 9.70 -0.51
C SER A 62 -5.53 10.06 -0.81
N ASP A 63 -5.03 11.01 -0.06
CA ASP A 63 -3.58 11.19 0.12
C ASP A 63 -2.97 9.99 0.85
N TRP A 64 -1.64 9.96 0.86
CA TRP A 64 -0.86 8.98 1.60
C TRP A 64 -0.90 9.26 3.10
N ILE A 65 -1.16 8.23 3.88
CA ILE A 65 -1.16 8.25 5.35
C ILE A 65 0.03 7.42 5.81
N ARG A 66 0.88 8.01 6.66
CA ARG A 66 2.02 7.34 7.28
C ARG A 66 1.57 6.58 8.54
N VAL A 67 2.09 5.36 8.74
CA VAL A 67 1.98 4.58 9.97
C VAL A 67 3.38 4.13 10.37
N GLY A 68 3.99 4.82 11.33
CA GLY A 68 5.33 4.59 11.88
C GLY A 68 5.39 3.51 12.96
N PRO A 69 6.61 3.11 13.37
CA PRO A 69 6.84 2.22 14.52
C PRO A 69 6.33 2.79 15.85
N GLU A 70 6.14 4.10 15.92
CA GLU A 70 5.58 4.82 17.07
C GLU A 70 4.05 4.88 17.07
N ASP A 71 3.40 4.55 15.95
CA ASP A 71 1.95 4.63 15.83
C ASP A 71 1.27 3.38 16.41
N GLU A 72 -0.05 3.44 16.58
CA GLU A 72 -0.85 2.23 16.74
C GLU A 72 -1.19 1.64 15.36
N TYR A 73 -1.37 0.32 15.30
CA TYR A 73 -1.90 -0.37 14.12
C TYR A 73 -3.13 0.36 13.58
N LYS A 74 -3.07 0.79 12.31
CA LYS A 74 -4.23 1.39 11.64
C LYS A 74 -5.05 0.32 10.96
N TYR A 75 -6.36 0.37 11.20
CA TYR A 75 -7.33 -0.46 10.53
C TYR A 75 -8.22 0.44 9.69
N TYR A 76 -8.47 0.05 8.45
CA TYR A 76 -9.53 0.68 7.69
C TYR A 76 -10.88 0.23 8.29
N LYS A 77 -11.58 1.14 8.98
CA LYS A 77 -12.93 0.87 9.49
C LYS A 77 -13.95 1.27 8.42
N PRO A 78 -14.73 0.32 7.88
CA PRO A 78 -15.80 0.64 6.93
C PRO A 78 -16.94 1.43 7.58
N SER A 79 -17.08 1.30 8.91
CA SER A 79 -18.15 1.92 9.70
C SER A 79 -17.91 3.43 9.84
N GLY A 80 -18.34 4.18 8.82
CA GLY A 80 -18.20 5.62 8.85
C GLY A 80 -18.85 6.37 7.68
N GLN A 81 -18.55 6.06 6.41
CA GLN A 81 -18.93 7.04 5.38
C GLN A 81 -18.90 6.65 3.89
N ILE A 82 -18.59 5.43 3.47
CA ILE A 82 -18.53 5.14 2.02
C ILE A 82 -18.96 3.70 1.73
N TYR A 83 -20.13 3.53 1.12
CA TYR A 83 -20.49 2.27 0.47
C TYR A 83 -19.66 2.16 -0.81
N TRP A 84 -18.56 1.42 -0.77
CA TRP A 84 -17.72 1.19 -1.93
C TRP A 84 -18.35 0.16 -2.85
N ARG A 85 -18.40 0.45 -4.15
CA ARG A 85 -18.59 -0.57 -5.19
C ARG A 85 -17.31 -1.37 -5.40
N ARG A 86 -16.17 -0.68 -5.33
CA ARG A 86 -14.81 -1.27 -5.31
C ARG A 86 -13.93 -0.43 -4.41
N LEU A 87 -13.22 -1.08 -3.48
CA LEU A 87 -12.25 -0.45 -2.59
C LEU A 87 -10.89 -1.13 -2.80
N GLY A 88 -9.91 -0.34 -3.22
CA GLY A 88 -8.50 -0.70 -3.26
C GLY A 88 -7.74 0.00 -2.14
N ILE A 89 -6.82 -0.72 -1.52
CA ILE A 89 -5.81 -0.15 -0.63
C ILE A 89 -4.47 -0.35 -1.30
N GLU A 90 -3.69 0.73 -1.40
CA GLU A 90 -2.30 0.67 -1.84
C GLU A 90 -1.40 0.93 -0.63
N ALA A 91 -0.48 0.00 -0.35
CA ALA A 91 0.50 0.13 0.72
C ALA A 91 1.93 0.10 0.15
N ARG A 92 2.82 0.90 0.75
CA ARG A 92 4.25 0.98 0.42
C ARG A 92 5.08 1.04 1.71
N PRO A 93 6.33 0.56 1.71
CA PRO A 93 7.17 0.58 2.91
C PRO A 93 7.54 2.01 3.33
N LEU A 94 7.83 2.22 4.62
CA LEU A 94 8.31 3.53 5.13
C LEU A 94 9.72 3.86 4.63
N THR A 95 10.55 2.84 4.50
CA THR A 95 11.87 2.91 3.91
C THR A 95 11.80 2.27 2.54
N VAL A 96 12.53 2.82 1.57
CA VAL A 96 12.75 2.10 0.32
C VAL A 96 13.37 0.77 0.72
N SER A 97 12.71 -0.32 0.37
CA SER A 97 13.40 -1.58 0.43
C SER A 97 14.63 -1.40 -0.46
N THR A 98 15.83 -1.73 0.03
CA THR A 98 17.03 -1.84 -0.81
C THR A 98 16.88 -3.06 -1.73
N SER A 99 15.71 -3.26 -2.32
CA SER A 99 15.32 -4.29 -3.27
C SER A 99 14.39 -3.75 -4.37
N ASP A 100 13.80 -2.56 -4.21
CA ASP A 100 13.01 -1.97 -5.30
C ASP A 100 13.97 -1.49 -6.40
N PRO A 101 13.82 -1.99 -7.65
CA PRO A 101 14.71 -1.61 -8.73
C PRO A 101 14.39 -0.18 -9.20
N CYS A 102 15.43 0.61 -9.45
CA CYS A 102 15.31 1.84 -10.20
C CYS A 102 14.79 1.49 -11.60
N ILE A 103 13.59 1.94 -11.99
CA ILE A 103 13.01 1.52 -13.27
C ILE A 103 13.75 2.05 -14.51
N ILE A 104 14.70 2.97 -14.32
CA ILE A 104 15.52 3.52 -15.40
C ILE A 104 16.68 2.57 -15.74
N CYS A 105 17.44 2.12 -14.72
CA CYS A 105 18.59 1.21 -14.93
C CYS A 105 18.29 -0.25 -14.60
N LEU A 106 17.12 -0.54 -14.01
CA LEU A 106 16.68 -1.85 -13.50
C LEU A 106 17.58 -2.45 -12.39
N GLU A 107 18.51 -1.66 -11.86
CA GLU A 107 19.32 -2.04 -10.70
C GLU A 107 18.66 -1.63 -9.40
N ASN A 108 19.06 -2.30 -8.33
CA ASN A 108 18.56 -2.06 -6.99
C ASN A 108 18.87 -0.63 -6.53
N LEU A 109 17.89 0.08 -5.96
CA LEU A 109 18.02 1.48 -5.51
C LEU A 109 19.07 1.73 -4.42
N GLY A 110 19.81 0.73 -3.94
CA GLY A 110 20.59 0.74 -2.70
C GLY A 110 21.54 1.92 -2.41
N TYR A 111 21.81 2.85 -3.33
CA TYR A 111 22.59 4.07 -3.12
C TYR A 111 22.05 5.25 -3.93
N ASP A 112 22.48 6.48 -3.65
CA ASP A 112 22.23 7.68 -4.48
C ASP A 112 20.75 7.87 -4.89
N ILE A 113 19.81 7.64 -3.97
CA ILE A 113 18.37 7.72 -4.25
C ILE A 113 17.91 9.17 -4.20
N THR A 114 17.08 9.58 -5.15
CA THR A 114 16.27 10.78 -5.04
C THR A 114 14.78 10.45 -5.16
N THR A 115 13.95 11.24 -4.48
CA THR A 115 12.49 11.09 -4.47
C THR A 115 11.87 12.34 -5.10
N LEU A 116 11.12 12.17 -6.18
CA LEU A 116 10.38 13.27 -6.81
C LEU A 116 9.18 13.68 -5.95
N SER A 117 8.60 14.85 -6.20
CA SER A 117 7.36 15.33 -5.52
C SER A 117 6.17 14.37 -5.67
N CYS A 118 6.10 13.62 -6.78
CA CYS A 118 5.15 12.52 -6.98
C CYS A 118 5.43 11.24 -6.15
N SER A 119 6.42 11.30 -5.25
CA SER A 119 6.86 10.24 -4.34
C SER A 119 7.47 8.99 -5.01
N HIS A 120 7.87 9.09 -6.28
CA HIS A 120 8.59 8.03 -6.98
C HIS A 120 10.10 8.18 -6.84
N GLN A 121 10.80 7.05 -6.73
CA GLN A 121 12.21 6.99 -6.38
C GLN A 121 13.05 6.41 -7.50
N PHE A 122 14.22 7.00 -7.69
CA PHE A 122 15.18 6.67 -8.74
C PHE A 122 16.59 6.90 -8.20
N HIS A 123 17.59 6.28 -8.83
CA HIS A 123 18.96 6.79 -8.70
C HIS A 123 18.99 8.24 -9.20
N LYS A 124 19.66 9.12 -8.48
CA LYS A 124 19.81 10.53 -8.81
C LYS A 124 20.44 10.70 -10.18
N SER A 125 21.54 10.00 -10.44
CA SER A 125 22.17 9.92 -11.76
C SER A 125 21.21 9.49 -12.88
N CYS A 126 20.33 8.53 -12.61
CA CYS A 126 19.36 8.04 -13.58
C CYS A 126 18.28 9.11 -13.89
N ILE A 127 17.70 9.73 -12.86
CA ILE A 127 16.62 10.70 -13.08
C ILE A 127 17.12 12.03 -13.65
N ASP A 128 18.33 12.47 -13.27
CA ASP A 128 18.99 13.66 -13.83
C ASP A 128 19.20 13.52 -15.35
N SER A 129 19.39 12.28 -15.83
CA SER A 129 19.56 11.97 -17.25
C SER A 129 18.23 11.91 -18.04
N TRP A 130 17.07 11.76 -17.37
CA TRP A 130 15.75 11.56 -18.00
C TRP A 130 15.04 12.88 -18.38
N LYS A 131 15.39 14.00 -17.72
CA LYS A 131 15.15 15.40 -18.10
C LYS A 131 13.73 15.96 -18.27
N LEU A 132 12.63 15.21 -18.13
CA LEU A 132 11.29 15.75 -18.42
C LEU A 132 10.21 15.49 -17.36
N ASN A 133 9.75 14.24 -17.24
CA ASN A 133 8.63 13.87 -16.37
C ASN A 133 8.93 12.57 -15.63
N CYS A 134 8.28 12.34 -14.49
CA CYS A 134 8.42 11.09 -13.74
C CYS A 134 8.21 9.87 -14.67
N PRO A 135 9.20 8.97 -14.81
CA PRO A 135 9.09 7.77 -15.64
C PRO A 135 7.90 6.86 -15.28
N ILE A 136 7.42 6.91 -14.03
CA ILE A 136 6.34 6.05 -13.53
C ILE A 136 4.96 6.67 -13.76
N CYS A 137 4.79 7.97 -13.50
CA CYS A 137 3.46 8.60 -13.48
C CYS A 137 3.31 9.82 -14.40
N ARG A 138 4.38 10.23 -15.07
CA ARG A 138 4.44 11.39 -15.98
C ARG A 138 4.11 12.74 -15.33
N ALA A 139 4.11 12.83 -13.99
CA ALA A 139 4.07 14.11 -13.30
C ALA A 139 5.36 14.91 -13.53
N ASP A 140 5.25 16.24 -13.52
CA ASP A 140 6.39 17.15 -13.63
C ASP A 140 7.40 16.90 -12.48
N MET A 141 8.68 17.05 -12.77
CA MET A 141 9.78 16.76 -11.84
C MET A 141 10.09 17.86 -10.82
N THR A 142 9.19 18.82 -10.61
CA THR A 142 9.34 19.91 -9.62
C THR A 142 9.47 19.42 -8.19
#